data_AF-A0AAW5SCZ0-F1
#
_entry.id   AF-A0AAW5SCZ0-F1
#
_cell.length_a   1.000
_cell.length_b   1.000
_cell.length_c   1.000
_cell.angle_alpha   90.00
_cell.angle_beta   90.00
_cell.angle_gamma   90.00
#
_symmetry.space_group_name_H-M   'P 1'
#
loop_
_entity.id
_entity.type
_entity.pdbx_description
1 polymer ?
#
loop_
_entity_poly.entity_id
_entity_poly.type
_entity_poly.pdbx_seq_one_letter_code
_entity_poly.pdbx_strand_id
1 'polypeptide(L)'
;MTTFDISALVDVGPGNLGPPNTKELLPGIFIPDPAANDLWPGIVSDRNVRMPLYASDITVLPPGAKGPYGYMELGHKTGVWIPNPRMNDFRPGSYTPPAGEKPIQIEDIKFLRPGDPGPRGYIPLGDSGVWLPGPPENALSVHPSGHATGPDDADHHGKSGKDVFDVNYHHLEGLAQRHDEQAGQVAQWADAEKGFADRLLETHGKVAYATYLNVKGYNDSRQVEAGAYAQRNADTAVGLRGAIASTRATDESSAAAFKPPTSGKGVSTV
;
A
#
# COMPACT_ATOMS: atom_id res chain seq x y z
N MET A 1 2.56 14.37 1.80
CA MET A 1 3.13 13.03 1.73
C MET A 1 4.39 13.09 2.55
N THR A 2 4.31 12.45 3.70
CA THR A 2 5.32 12.47 4.75
C THR A 2 5.64 11.03 5.06
N THR A 3 6.88 10.64 4.84
CA THR A 3 7.29 9.25 5.03
C THR A 3 7.23 8.86 6.50
N PHE A 4 6.64 7.70 6.80
CA PHE A 4 6.58 7.16 8.16
C PHE A 4 7.97 6.64 8.56
N ASP A 5 8.72 7.50 9.25
CA ASP A 5 10.01 7.16 9.87
C ASP A 5 9.79 6.53 11.26
N ILE A 6 10.15 5.26 11.42
CA ILE A 6 9.99 4.55 12.70
C ILE A 6 11.01 4.98 13.76
N SER A 7 12.10 5.63 13.35
CA SER A 7 13.02 6.27 14.31
C SER A 7 12.44 7.53 14.95
N ALA A 8 11.37 8.09 14.38
CA ALA A 8 10.64 9.24 14.91
C ALA A 8 9.45 8.85 15.83
N LEU A 9 9.25 7.56 16.11
CA LEU A 9 8.24 7.10 17.07
C LEU A 9 8.60 7.54 18.48
N VAL A 10 7.66 8.20 19.16
CA VAL A 10 7.80 8.62 20.56
C VAL A 10 6.78 7.89 21.42
N ASP A 11 7.25 6.98 22.27
CA ASP A 11 6.45 6.37 23.34
C ASP A 11 6.61 7.20 24.61
N VAL A 12 5.52 7.85 25.04
CA VAL A 12 5.40 8.56 26.32
C VAL A 12 4.52 7.81 27.32
N GLY A 13 3.96 6.65 26.94
CA GLY A 13 3.00 5.88 27.73
C GLY A 13 1.57 6.46 27.71
N PRO A 14 0.53 5.62 27.92
CA PRO A 14 -0.86 6.02 27.77
C PRO A 14 -1.27 7.17 28.70
N GLY A 15 -2.06 8.12 28.19
CA GLY A 15 -2.60 9.25 28.95
C GLY A 15 -1.64 10.43 29.15
N ASN A 16 -0.38 10.33 28.71
CA ASN A 16 0.55 11.44 28.67
C ASN A 16 0.41 12.22 27.34
N LEU A 17 0.60 13.53 27.41
CA LEU A 17 0.58 14.38 26.20
C LEU A 17 1.83 14.14 25.36
N GLY A 18 1.64 13.98 24.05
CA GLY A 18 2.74 13.89 23.10
C GLY A 18 3.53 15.20 22.96
N PRO A 19 4.75 15.14 22.40
CA PRO A 19 5.52 16.33 22.07
C PRO A 19 4.78 17.26 21.08
N PRO A 20 5.11 18.57 21.04
CA PRO A 20 4.57 19.48 20.03
C PRO A 20 4.80 18.98 18.60
N ASN A 21 3.83 19.25 17.71
CA ASN A 21 3.85 18.84 16.29
C ASN A 21 3.84 17.31 16.07
N THR A 22 3.31 16.55 17.04
CA THR A 22 3.04 15.11 16.90
C THR A 22 1.56 14.83 17.03
N LYS A 23 1.10 13.73 16.41
CA LYS A 23 -0.24 13.17 16.57
C LYS A 23 -0.14 11.78 17.18
N GLU A 24 -1.15 11.42 17.97
CA GLU A 24 -1.23 10.10 18.59
C GLU A 24 -1.53 9.03 17.51
N LEU A 25 -0.68 8.01 17.43
CA LEU A 25 -0.86 6.84 16.57
C LEU A 25 -1.55 5.70 17.34
N LEU A 26 -1.17 5.50 18.60
CA LEU A 26 -1.78 4.57 19.55
C LEU A 26 -1.75 5.21 20.94
N PRO A 27 -2.55 4.77 21.92
CA PRO A 27 -2.52 5.30 23.28
C PRO A 27 -1.09 5.41 23.85
N GLY A 28 -0.56 6.63 23.96
CA GLY A 28 0.80 6.91 24.43
C GLY A 28 1.93 6.86 23.39
N ILE A 29 1.66 6.50 22.13
CA ILE A 29 2.64 6.44 21.04
C ILE A 29 2.31 7.49 19.99
N PHE A 30 3.28 8.35 19.69
CA PHE A 30 3.13 9.52 18.84
C PHE A 30 4.05 9.45 17.62
N ILE A 31 3.58 10.01 16.51
CA ILE A 31 4.32 10.22 15.26
C ILE A 31 4.28 11.71 14.87
N PRO A 32 5.23 12.20 14.06
CA PRO A 32 5.14 13.55 13.50
C PRO A 32 3.79 13.79 12.82
N ASP A 33 3.21 14.98 13.02
CA ASP A 33 1.94 15.34 12.39
C ASP A 33 2.16 16.20 11.13
N PRO A 34 1.87 15.68 9.92
CA PRO A 34 1.98 16.46 8.70
C PRO A 34 1.13 17.74 8.71
N ALA A 35 0.00 17.77 9.42
CA ALA A 35 -0.88 18.92 9.51
C ALA A 35 -0.27 20.09 10.31
N ALA A 36 0.78 19.84 11.12
CA ALA A 36 1.53 20.91 11.77
C ALA A 36 2.19 21.86 10.74
N ASN A 37 2.44 21.41 9.51
CA ASN A 37 2.97 22.24 8.43
C ASN A 37 1.97 23.31 7.94
N ASP A 38 0.66 23.14 8.15
CA ASP A 38 -0.35 24.14 7.79
C ASP A 38 -0.24 25.40 8.66
N LEU A 39 0.26 25.23 9.89
CA LEU A 39 0.56 26.32 10.83
C LEU A 39 2.00 26.81 10.71
N TRP A 40 2.96 25.91 10.45
CA TRP A 40 4.40 26.19 10.40
C TRP A 40 5.09 25.38 9.29
N PRO A 41 5.14 25.91 8.05
CA PRO A 41 5.65 25.17 6.90
C PRO A 41 7.08 24.66 7.08
N GLY A 42 7.25 23.34 6.99
CA GLY A 42 8.55 22.67 7.02
C GLY A 42 9.00 22.15 8.39
N ILE A 43 8.15 22.22 9.43
CA ILE A 43 8.41 21.55 10.72
C ILE A 43 8.51 20.04 10.55
N VAL A 44 7.60 19.44 9.77
CA VAL A 44 7.63 18.01 9.45
C VAL A 44 8.01 17.85 7.98
N SER A 45 9.13 17.19 7.70
CA SER A 45 9.57 16.97 6.32
C SER A 45 10.46 15.73 6.16
N ASP A 46 10.44 15.15 4.97
CA ASP A 46 11.20 13.94 4.62
C ASP A 46 12.74 14.16 4.56
N ARG A 47 13.23 15.38 4.84
CA ARG A 47 14.66 15.71 4.81
C ARG A 47 15.51 14.93 5.82
N ASN A 48 14.90 14.41 6.87
CA ASN A 48 15.57 13.75 7.99
C ASN A 48 15.10 12.29 8.21
N VAL A 49 14.47 11.65 7.21
CA VAL A 49 14.04 10.24 7.32
C VAL A 49 15.27 9.35 7.49
N ARG A 50 15.36 8.67 8.63
CA ARG A 50 16.46 7.74 8.96
C ARG A 50 16.08 6.29 8.72
N MET A 51 14.84 5.93 9.02
CA MET A 51 14.35 4.56 8.90
C MET A 51 12.90 4.55 8.41
N PRO A 52 12.66 4.61 7.10
CA PRO A 52 11.32 4.50 6.54
C PRO A 52 10.71 3.12 6.87
N LEU A 53 9.43 3.08 7.22
CA LEU A 53 8.68 1.81 7.26
C LEU A 53 8.22 1.43 5.87
N TYR A 54 8.41 0.17 5.49
CA TYR A 54 7.81 -0.42 4.30
C TYR A 54 6.79 -1.47 4.75
N ALA A 55 5.84 -1.81 3.87
CA ALA A 55 4.77 -2.73 4.22
C ALA A 55 5.30 -4.17 4.36
N SER A 56 6.26 -4.58 3.51
CA SER A 56 6.95 -5.88 3.62
C SER A 56 7.80 -6.05 4.89
N ASP A 57 8.19 -4.96 5.55
CA ASP A 57 8.89 -5.02 6.84
C ASP A 57 7.96 -5.36 8.02
N ILE A 58 6.63 -5.29 7.83
CA ILE A 58 5.66 -5.51 8.92
C ILE A 58 5.39 -7.00 9.08
N THR A 59 5.79 -7.56 10.22
CA THR A 59 5.46 -8.93 10.62
C THR A 59 4.24 -8.93 11.54
N VAL A 60 3.20 -9.71 11.22
CA VAL A 60 2.01 -9.85 12.07
C VAL A 60 2.05 -11.19 12.80
N LEU A 61 1.89 -11.16 14.12
CA LEU A 61 1.83 -12.31 15.01
C LEU A 61 0.61 -12.19 15.93
N PRO A 62 0.17 -13.27 16.60
CA PRO A 62 -0.88 -13.18 17.60
C PRO A 62 -0.54 -12.16 18.70
N PRO A 63 -1.50 -11.35 19.20
CA PRO A 63 -1.29 -10.39 20.28
C PRO A 63 -0.54 -10.98 21.48
N GLY A 64 0.59 -10.35 21.85
CA GLY A 64 1.44 -10.81 22.96
C GLY A 64 2.36 -12.01 22.65
N ALA A 65 2.40 -12.51 21.41
CA ALA A 65 3.47 -13.39 20.96
C ALA A 65 4.82 -12.66 20.97
N LYS A 66 5.93 -13.38 21.11
CA LYS A 66 7.27 -12.78 21.02
C LYS A 66 7.65 -12.57 19.55
N GLY A 67 8.01 -11.33 19.20
CA GLY A 67 8.44 -10.98 17.86
C GLY A 67 9.80 -11.55 17.43
N PRO A 68 10.14 -11.39 16.13
CA PRO A 68 11.44 -11.79 15.60
C PRO A 68 12.59 -11.01 16.25
N TYR A 69 13.79 -11.60 16.24
CA TYR A 69 14.98 -10.91 16.72
C TYR A 69 15.27 -9.66 15.86
N GLY A 70 15.46 -8.52 16.52
CA GLY A 70 15.69 -7.23 15.86
C GLY A 70 14.43 -6.42 15.55
N TYR A 71 13.25 -6.92 15.91
CA TYR A 71 11.97 -6.22 15.75
C TYR A 71 11.49 -5.64 17.09
N MET A 72 10.55 -4.71 17.05
CA MET A 72 9.78 -4.22 18.19
C MET A 72 8.28 -4.26 17.89
N GLU A 73 7.46 -4.46 18.92
CA GLU A 73 6.01 -4.40 18.78
C GLU A 73 5.59 -2.93 18.64
N LEU A 74 4.79 -2.62 17.61
CA LEU A 74 4.25 -1.30 17.39
C LEU A 74 3.00 -1.13 18.24
N GLY A 75 3.22 -0.74 19.50
CA GLY A 75 2.20 -0.72 20.54
C GLY A 75 2.11 -2.03 21.32
N HIS A 76 1.84 -1.92 22.61
CA HIS A 76 1.78 -3.07 23.51
C HIS A 76 0.60 -3.99 23.18
N LYS A 77 0.89 -5.25 22.85
CA LYS A 77 -0.07 -6.31 22.48
C LYS A 77 -0.87 -6.04 21.20
N THR A 78 -0.35 -5.25 20.26
CA THR A 78 -0.99 -5.12 18.93
C THR A 78 -0.77 -6.36 18.06
N GLY A 79 0.25 -7.17 18.34
CA GLY A 79 0.67 -8.27 17.46
C GLY A 79 1.40 -7.81 16.20
N VAL A 80 1.58 -6.49 16.00
CA VAL A 80 2.20 -5.92 14.81
C VAL A 80 3.65 -5.55 15.11
N TRP A 81 4.58 -6.16 14.40
CA TRP A 81 6.03 -6.04 14.64
C TRP A 81 6.70 -5.32 13.48
N ILE A 82 7.53 -4.32 13.81
CA ILE A 82 8.33 -3.54 12.88
C ILE A 82 9.81 -3.68 13.21
N PRO A 83 10.74 -3.44 12.26
CA PRO A 83 12.17 -3.38 12.55
C PRO A 83 12.47 -2.40 13.69
N ASN A 84 13.32 -2.77 14.65
CA ASN A 84 13.60 -1.92 15.79
C ASN A 84 14.62 -0.83 15.39
N PRO A 85 14.28 0.47 15.42
CA PRO A 85 15.20 1.54 15.00
C PRO A 85 16.49 1.57 15.80
N ARG A 86 16.43 1.21 17.10
CA ARG A 86 17.61 1.16 17.97
C ARG A 86 18.62 0.08 17.52
N MET A 87 18.18 -0.98 16.83
CA MET A 87 19.10 -1.99 16.28
C MET A 87 19.96 -1.42 15.16
N ASN A 88 19.42 -0.49 14.36
CA ASN A 88 20.17 0.20 13.31
C ASN A 88 21.13 1.24 13.91
N ASP A 89 20.79 1.88 15.02
CA ASP A 89 21.73 2.72 15.80
C ASP A 89 22.92 1.89 16.34
N PHE A 90 22.68 0.66 16.82
CA PHE A 90 23.74 -0.25 17.30
C PHE A 90 24.53 -0.93 16.16
N ARG A 91 23.98 -1.01 14.94
CA ARG A 91 24.64 -1.56 13.74
C ARG A 91 24.25 -0.75 12.50
N PRO A 92 24.93 0.38 12.23
CA PRO A 92 24.63 1.21 11.08
C PRO A 92 24.72 0.44 9.75
N GLY A 93 23.66 0.53 8.94
CA GLY A 93 23.57 -0.19 7.66
C GLY A 93 23.09 -1.64 7.77
N SER A 94 22.60 -2.07 8.94
CA SER A 94 21.96 -3.39 9.10
C SER A 94 20.57 -3.47 8.48
N TYR A 95 19.91 -2.33 8.27
CA TYR A 95 18.66 -2.23 7.55
C TYR A 95 18.91 -1.85 6.08
N THR A 96 18.42 -2.66 5.15
CA THR A 96 18.43 -2.40 3.70
C THR A 96 16.98 -2.28 3.24
N PRO A 97 16.53 -1.13 2.69
CA PRO A 97 15.18 -0.97 2.20
C PRO A 97 14.80 -2.03 1.14
N PRO A 98 13.57 -2.57 1.16
CA PRO A 98 13.10 -3.52 0.16
C PRO A 98 13.10 -2.89 -1.24
N ALA A 99 13.66 -3.61 -2.21
CA ALA A 99 13.92 -3.08 -3.55
C ALA A 99 12.61 -2.87 -4.34
N GLY A 100 12.37 -1.64 -4.79
CA GLY A 100 11.21 -1.28 -5.62
C GLY A 100 9.91 -0.98 -4.86
N GLU A 101 9.90 -1.20 -3.54
CA GLU A 101 8.77 -0.82 -2.70
C GLU A 101 8.80 0.68 -2.34
N LYS A 102 7.63 1.27 -2.06
CA LYS A 102 7.53 2.64 -1.53
C LYS A 102 7.33 2.58 -0.02
N PRO A 103 7.98 3.47 0.75
CA PRO A 103 7.74 3.52 2.18
C PRO A 103 6.34 4.06 2.47
N ILE A 104 5.73 3.54 3.52
CA ILE A 104 4.41 3.94 4.02
C ILE A 104 4.42 5.45 4.31
N GLN A 105 3.41 6.17 3.86
CA GLN A 105 3.23 7.58 4.19
C GLN A 105 2.32 7.71 5.41
N ILE A 106 2.54 8.74 6.24
CA ILE A 106 1.74 9.02 7.44
C ILE A 106 0.28 9.35 7.07
N GLU A 107 0.04 9.81 5.84
CA GLU A 107 -1.29 10.04 5.26
C GLU A 107 -1.99 8.74 4.77
N ASP A 108 -1.25 7.64 4.58
CA ASP A 108 -1.82 6.35 4.20
C ASP A 108 -2.48 5.64 5.39
N ILE A 109 -1.97 5.87 6.61
CA ILE A 109 -2.51 5.35 7.88
C ILE A 109 -3.98 5.77 8.04
N LYS A 110 -4.87 4.81 8.36
CA LYS A 110 -6.30 5.08 8.56
C LYS A 110 -6.67 5.00 10.03
N PHE A 111 -7.47 5.98 10.45
CA PHE A 111 -8.04 6.09 11.78
C PHE A 111 -9.55 5.90 11.62
N LEU A 112 -10.05 4.72 12.01
CA LEU A 112 -11.46 4.34 12.05
C LEU A 112 -11.93 4.28 13.50
N ARG A 113 -13.20 3.98 13.75
CA ARG A 113 -13.64 3.72 15.14
C ARG A 113 -13.07 2.37 15.60
N PRO A 114 -12.74 2.20 16.88
CA PRO A 114 -12.47 0.89 17.46
C PRO A 114 -13.55 -0.13 17.08
N GLY A 115 -13.15 -1.24 16.47
CA GLY A 115 -14.04 -2.30 15.98
C GLY A 115 -14.60 -2.13 14.54
N ASP A 116 -14.44 -0.97 13.90
CA ASP A 116 -14.83 -0.81 12.48
C ASP A 116 -13.95 -1.72 11.58
N PRO A 117 -14.52 -2.35 10.54
CA PRO A 117 -13.76 -3.15 9.59
C PRO A 117 -12.83 -2.26 8.75
N GLY A 118 -11.54 -2.62 8.73
CA GLY A 118 -10.52 -1.88 8.00
C GLY A 118 -10.57 -2.06 6.48
N PRO A 119 -9.89 -1.17 5.72
CA PRO A 119 -9.79 -1.31 4.28
C PRO A 119 -8.96 -2.54 3.90
N ARG A 120 -9.25 -3.12 2.73
CA ARG A 120 -8.46 -4.25 2.21
C ARG A 120 -7.00 -3.85 2.01
N GLY A 121 -6.06 -4.71 2.43
CA GLY A 121 -4.62 -4.41 2.39
C GLY A 121 -4.12 -3.58 3.56
N TYR A 122 -4.90 -3.50 4.65
CA TYR A 122 -4.47 -2.89 5.90
C TYR A 122 -4.52 -3.89 7.06
N ILE A 123 -3.57 -3.75 8.00
CA ILE A 123 -3.52 -4.50 9.27
C ILE A 123 -4.04 -3.60 10.40
N PRO A 124 -4.88 -4.10 11.33
CA PRO A 124 -5.26 -3.37 12.52
C PRO A 124 -4.13 -3.37 13.56
N LEU A 125 -3.86 -2.22 14.17
CA LEU A 125 -2.99 -2.11 15.34
C LEU A 125 -3.78 -2.46 16.62
N GLY A 126 -4.09 -3.75 16.78
CA GLY A 126 -5.01 -4.24 17.80
C GLY A 126 -6.40 -3.59 17.68
N ASP A 127 -7.08 -3.39 18.81
CA ASP A 127 -8.46 -2.84 18.85
C ASP A 127 -8.50 -1.29 18.84
N SER A 128 -7.38 -0.62 18.50
CA SER A 128 -7.24 0.84 18.58
C SER A 128 -8.09 1.62 17.56
N GLY A 129 -8.62 0.96 16.53
CA GLY A 129 -9.20 1.62 15.36
C GLY A 129 -8.16 2.15 14.37
N VAL A 130 -6.86 1.93 14.59
CA VAL A 130 -5.78 2.40 13.73
C VAL A 130 -5.29 1.29 12.81
N TRP A 131 -5.12 1.61 11.53
CA TRP A 131 -4.84 0.66 10.46
C TRP A 131 -3.65 1.11 9.63
N LEU A 132 -2.65 0.23 9.48
CA LEU A 132 -1.47 0.45 8.63
C LEU A 132 -1.60 -0.30 7.30
N PRO A 133 -1.08 0.24 6.18
CA PRO A 133 -0.86 -0.55 4.97
C PRO A 133 -0.06 -1.82 5.30
N GLY A 134 -0.59 -2.99 4.94
CA GLY A 134 0.01 -4.29 5.22
C GLY A 134 0.90 -4.79 4.08
N PRO A 135 1.78 -5.76 4.36
CA PRO A 135 2.56 -6.45 3.33
C PRO A 135 1.63 -7.06 2.28
N PRO A 136 2.11 -7.31 1.05
CA PRO A 136 1.27 -7.78 -0.06
C PRO A 136 0.49 -9.08 0.25
N GLU A 137 1.02 -9.94 1.13
CA GLU A 137 0.34 -11.14 1.65
C GLU A 137 -0.91 -10.82 2.49
N ASN A 138 -0.93 -9.69 3.21
CA ASN A 138 -2.07 -9.24 4.02
C ASN A 138 -3.13 -8.47 3.19
N ALA A 139 -2.96 -8.34 1.87
CA ALA A 139 -4.03 -7.90 0.96
C ALA A 139 -5.19 -8.92 0.82
N LEU A 140 -5.10 -10.06 1.52
CA LEU A 140 -6.04 -11.18 1.47
C LEU A 140 -6.78 -11.46 2.80
N SER A 141 -6.65 -10.64 3.84
CA SER A 141 -7.36 -10.90 5.11
C SER A 141 -7.86 -9.63 5.81
N VAL A 142 -9.19 -9.50 5.87
CA VAL A 142 -9.89 -8.67 6.85
C VAL A 142 -10.29 -9.58 8.00
N HIS A 143 -10.08 -9.16 9.25
CA HIS A 143 -10.96 -9.22 10.43
C HIS A 143 -10.11 -8.81 11.66
N PRO A 144 -10.58 -7.89 12.53
CA PRO A 144 -9.90 -7.65 13.81
C PRO A 144 -9.99 -8.89 14.71
N SER A 145 -9.02 -9.06 15.61
CA SER A 145 -8.95 -10.20 16.55
C SER A 145 -9.93 -10.04 17.72
N GLY A 146 -11.23 -9.92 17.42
CA GLY A 146 -12.19 -9.40 18.39
C GLY A 146 -13.67 -9.55 18.06
N HIS A 147 -14.14 -10.71 17.55
CA HIS A 147 -15.52 -11.12 17.83
C HIS A 147 -15.72 -12.64 17.84
N ALA A 148 -16.01 -13.17 19.02
CA ALA A 148 -16.65 -14.48 19.13
C ALA A 148 -18.17 -14.32 19.03
N THR A 149 -18.81 -15.31 18.40
CA THR A 149 -20.17 -15.81 18.65
C THR A 149 -21.32 -14.80 18.90
N GLY A 150 -22.20 -14.67 17.91
CA GLY A 150 -23.59 -14.23 18.08
C GLY A 150 -24.39 -14.56 16.80
N PRO A 151 -25.50 -15.31 16.86
CA PRO A 151 -26.43 -15.43 15.74
C PRO A 151 -27.33 -14.19 15.66
N ASP A 152 -28.05 -14.09 14.55
CA ASP A 152 -29.11 -13.11 14.27
C ASP A 152 -28.63 -11.66 14.07
N ASP A 153 -28.39 -11.30 12.81
CA ASP A 153 -29.32 -10.38 12.15
C ASP A 153 -29.33 -10.63 10.63
N ALA A 154 -30.52 -10.60 10.04
CA ALA A 154 -30.78 -10.96 8.65
C ALA A 154 -31.27 -9.74 7.84
N ASP A 155 -31.28 -9.92 6.50
CA ASP A 155 -31.96 -9.08 5.50
C ASP A 155 -31.34 -7.69 5.20
N HIS A 156 -31.28 -7.19 3.96
CA HIS A 156 -31.55 -7.71 2.60
C HIS A 156 -30.90 -6.69 1.62
N HIS A 157 -30.18 -6.99 0.53
CA HIS A 157 -29.73 -8.22 -0.14
C HIS A 157 -28.26 -8.06 -0.61
N GLY A 158 -27.53 -9.16 -0.89
CA GLY A 158 -26.19 -9.10 -1.50
C GLY A 158 -25.59 -10.41 -2.05
N LYS A 159 -26.38 -11.49 -2.13
CA LYS A 159 -26.03 -12.84 -2.60
C LYS A 159 -24.85 -13.54 -1.88
N SER A 160 -25.26 -14.48 -1.02
CA SER A 160 -24.54 -15.69 -0.61
C SER A 160 -23.16 -15.53 0.08
N GLY A 161 -23.08 -16.07 1.31
CA GLY A 161 -21.81 -16.31 2.01
C GLY A 161 -20.92 -17.40 1.37
N LYS A 162 -21.17 -17.76 0.11
CA LYS A 162 -20.28 -18.56 -0.75
C LYS A 162 -19.47 -17.70 -1.72
N ASP A 163 -19.94 -16.50 -2.05
CA ASP A 163 -19.34 -15.66 -3.10
C ASP A 163 -18.30 -14.65 -2.55
N VAL A 164 -18.12 -14.58 -1.22
CA VAL A 164 -17.17 -13.69 -0.53
C VAL A 164 -15.71 -13.91 -0.97
N PHE A 165 -15.40 -15.11 -1.47
CA PHE A 165 -14.08 -15.50 -1.96
C PHE A 165 -14.02 -15.67 -3.49
N ASP A 166 -15.11 -15.40 -4.23
CA ASP A 166 -15.14 -15.62 -5.67
C ASP A 166 -14.39 -14.48 -6.41
N VAL A 167 -13.20 -14.80 -6.91
CA VAL A 167 -12.34 -13.83 -7.59
C VAL A 167 -12.89 -13.57 -8.98
N ASN A 168 -13.50 -12.40 -9.18
CA ASN A 168 -13.97 -11.98 -10.50
C ASN A 168 -12.78 -11.61 -11.42
N TYR A 169 -12.17 -12.62 -12.00
CA TYR A 169 -11.05 -12.52 -12.93
C TYR A 169 -11.34 -11.62 -14.14
N HIS A 170 -12.58 -11.57 -14.63
CA HIS A 170 -12.97 -10.67 -15.71
C HIS A 170 -12.93 -9.19 -15.31
N HIS A 171 -13.30 -8.87 -14.05
CA HIS A 171 -13.20 -7.50 -13.53
C HIS A 171 -11.75 -7.06 -13.36
N LEU A 172 -10.87 -7.96 -12.90
CA LEU A 172 -9.44 -7.68 -12.76
C LEU A 172 -8.75 -7.51 -14.12
N GLU A 173 -9.09 -8.33 -15.12
CA GLU A 173 -8.59 -8.15 -16.50
C GLU A 173 -9.05 -6.81 -17.09
N GLY A 174 -10.32 -6.43 -16.86
CA GLY A 174 -10.85 -5.11 -17.23
C GLY A 174 -10.23 -3.95 -16.45
N LEU A 175 -9.58 -4.18 -15.30
CA LEU A 175 -8.76 -3.17 -14.62
C LEU A 175 -7.38 -3.06 -15.28
N ALA A 176 -6.72 -4.19 -15.55
CA ALA A 176 -5.44 -4.23 -16.27
C ALA A 176 -5.53 -3.57 -17.65
N GLN A 177 -6.58 -3.86 -18.42
CA GLN A 177 -6.83 -3.24 -19.71
C GLN A 177 -6.98 -1.71 -19.61
N ARG A 178 -7.67 -1.20 -18.58
CA ARG A 178 -7.80 0.25 -18.36
C ARG A 178 -6.47 0.93 -18.04
N HIS A 179 -5.55 0.24 -17.35
CA HIS A 179 -4.19 0.75 -17.14
C HIS A 179 -3.37 0.79 -18.45
N ASP A 180 -3.48 -0.23 -19.32
CA ASP A 180 -2.84 -0.17 -20.66
C ASP A 180 -3.43 0.96 -21.53
N GLU A 181 -4.75 1.14 -21.51
CA GLU A 181 -5.44 2.22 -22.22
C GLU A 181 -4.99 3.61 -21.71
N GLN A 182 -4.86 3.78 -20.39
CA GLN A 182 -4.32 5.01 -19.79
C GLN A 182 -2.85 5.24 -20.14
N ALA A 183 -2.01 4.19 -20.14
CA ALA A 183 -0.62 4.27 -20.56
C ALA A 183 -0.51 4.75 -22.03
N GLY A 184 -1.32 4.16 -22.91
CA GLY A 184 -1.41 4.55 -24.32
C GLY A 184 -1.87 6.00 -24.53
N GLN A 185 -2.92 6.43 -23.81
CA GLN A 185 -3.43 7.81 -23.88
C GLN A 185 -2.40 8.84 -23.41
N VAL A 186 -1.69 8.56 -22.30
CA VAL A 186 -0.66 9.47 -21.78
C VAL A 186 0.57 9.52 -22.68
N ALA A 187 0.98 8.39 -23.28
CA ALA A 187 2.04 8.38 -24.30
C ALA A 187 1.65 9.20 -25.55
N GLN A 188 0.42 9.05 -26.05
CA GLN A 188 -0.08 9.84 -27.17
C GLN A 188 -0.13 11.34 -26.85
N TRP A 189 -0.54 11.72 -25.63
CA TRP A 189 -0.51 13.11 -25.16
C TRP A 189 0.93 13.66 -25.05
N ALA A 190 1.89 12.82 -24.63
CA ALA A 190 3.30 13.20 -24.53
C ALA A 190 3.92 13.58 -25.88
N ASP A 191 3.52 12.88 -26.96
CA ASP A 191 3.97 13.13 -28.33
C ASP A 191 3.11 14.15 -29.09
N ALA A 192 1.96 14.55 -28.56
CA ALA A 192 1.11 15.58 -29.15
C ALA A 192 1.89 16.91 -29.32
N GLU A 193 1.96 17.41 -30.56
CA GLU A 193 2.62 18.69 -30.90
C GLU A 193 4.14 18.78 -30.70
N LYS A 194 4.87 17.65 -30.76
CA LYS A 194 6.35 17.60 -30.60
C LYS A 194 7.13 18.68 -31.39
N GLY A 195 6.67 19.04 -32.59
CA GLY A 195 7.26 20.07 -33.46
C GLY A 195 6.69 21.50 -33.32
N PHE A 196 5.83 21.80 -32.35
CA PHE A 196 5.25 23.16 -32.21
C PHE A 196 6.32 24.22 -31.90
N ALA A 197 7.29 23.91 -31.02
CA ALA A 197 8.39 24.82 -30.69
C ALA A 197 9.19 25.22 -31.94
N ASP A 198 9.62 24.25 -32.75
CA ASP A 198 10.45 24.53 -33.92
C ASP A 198 9.68 25.33 -34.99
N ARG A 199 8.37 25.06 -35.19
CA ARG A 199 7.50 25.89 -36.07
C ARG A 199 7.32 27.32 -35.53
N LEU A 200 7.25 27.51 -34.21
CA LEU A 200 7.18 28.83 -33.60
C LEU A 200 8.48 29.62 -33.87
N LEU A 201 9.62 28.97 -33.75
CA LEU A 201 10.93 29.57 -34.03
C LEU A 201 11.12 29.88 -35.53
N GLU A 202 10.67 29.00 -36.41
CA GLU A 202 10.70 29.20 -37.88
C GLU A 202 9.85 30.41 -38.32
N THR A 203 8.66 30.57 -37.74
CA THR A 203 7.70 31.62 -38.13
C THR A 203 7.95 32.98 -37.48
N HIS A 204 8.46 33.03 -36.25
CA HIS A 204 8.63 34.27 -35.47
C HIS A 204 10.10 34.62 -35.19
N GLY A 205 11.04 33.73 -35.56
CA GLY A 205 12.47 33.96 -35.48
C GLY A 205 12.96 34.37 -34.08
N LYS A 206 13.88 35.33 -34.04
CA LYS A 206 14.52 35.81 -32.80
C LYS A 206 13.54 36.38 -31.78
N VAL A 207 12.38 36.92 -32.21
CA VAL A 207 11.40 37.55 -31.30
C VAL A 207 10.72 36.53 -30.40
N ALA A 208 10.50 35.30 -30.90
CA ALA A 208 9.92 34.21 -30.11
C ALA A 208 10.96 33.32 -29.42
N TYR A 209 12.27 33.65 -29.45
CA TYR A 209 13.32 32.74 -28.97
C TYR A 209 13.21 32.40 -27.47
N ALA A 210 12.76 33.34 -26.63
CA ALA A 210 12.48 33.06 -25.21
C ALA A 210 11.29 32.09 -25.05
N THR A 211 10.21 32.30 -25.82
CA THR A 211 9.04 31.41 -25.84
C THR A 211 9.40 30.03 -26.36
N TYR A 212 10.24 29.94 -27.40
CA TYR A 212 10.78 28.69 -27.94
C TYR A 212 11.46 27.84 -26.86
N LEU A 213 12.40 28.44 -26.10
CA LEU A 213 13.11 27.73 -25.04
C LEU A 213 12.17 27.22 -23.96
N ASN A 214 11.18 28.03 -23.55
CA ASN A 214 10.20 27.64 -22.54
C ASN A 214 9.29 26.50 -23.02
N VAL A 215 8.78 26.58 -24.25
CA VAL A 215 7.93 25.54 -24.86
C VAL A 215 8.72 24.24 -25.06
N LYS A 216 9.98 24.34 -25.47
CA LYS A 216 10.86 23.18 -25.64
C LYS A 216 11.16 22.50 -24.30
N GLY A 217 11.57 23.25 -23.28
CA GLY A 217 11.81 22.72 -21.93
C GLY A 217 10.55 22.09 -21.31
N TYR A 218 9.37 22.70 -21.52
CA TYR A 218 8.09 22.11 -21.13
C TYR A 218 7.82 20.79 -21.87
N ASN A 219 7.98 20.76 -23.19
CA ASN A 219 7.78 19.54 -23.98
C ASN A 219 8.74 18.42 -23.58
N ASP A 220 10.01 18.73 -23.32
CA ASP A 220 11.02 17.77 -22.87
C ASP A 220 10.65 17.20 -21.47
N SER A 221 10.28 18.05 -20.50
CA SER A 221 9.80 17.61 -19.17
C SER A 221 8.55 16.74 -19.30
N ARG A 222 7.59 17.17 -20.13
CA ARG A 222 6.34 16.46 -20.41
C ARG A 222 6.61 15.07 -21.00
N GLN A 223 7.56 14.94 -21.94
CA GLN A 223 7.94 13.64 -22.52
C GLN A 223 8.47 12.68 -21.45
N VAL A 224 9.34 13.16 -20.57
CA VAL A 224 9.96 12.35 -19.49
C VAL A 224 8.93 11.93 -18.44
N GLU A 225 8.13 12.88 -17.94
CA GLU A 225 7.13 12.63 -16.90
C GLU A 225 5.99 11.74 -17.39
N ALA A 226 5.46 12.01 -18.59
CA ALA A 226 4.42 11.20 -19.20
C ALA A 226 4.92 9.79 -19.55
N GLY A 227 6.17 9.66 -20.04
CA GLY A 227 6.79 8.36 -20.27
C GLY A 227 6.93 7.55 -18.97
N ALA A 228 7.38 8.17 -17.87
CA ALA A 228 7.46 7.53 -16.57
C ALA A 228 6.08 7.15 -16.00
N TYR A 229 5.04 7.96 -16.24
CA TYR A 229 3.67 7.64 -15.84
C TYR A 229 3.07 6.49 -16.68
N ALA A 230 3.27 6.51 -18.00
CA ALA A 230 2.80 5.47 -18.90
C ALA A 230 3.46 4.12 -18.58
N GLN A 231 4.79 4.11 -18.36
CA GLN A 231 5.51 2.90 -17.96
C GLN A 231 4.95 2.31 -16.67
N ARG A 232 4.73 3.12 -15.62
CA ARG A 232 4.15 2.65 -14.34
C ARG A 232 2.76 2.04 -14.50
N ASN A 233 1.95 2.54 -15.43
CA ASN A 233 0.63 1.97 -15.71
C ASN A 233 0.74 0.64 -16.48
N ALA A 234 1.62 0.55 -17.48
CA ALA A 234 1.92 -0.71 -18.15
C ALA A 234 2.47 -1.77 -17.18
N ASP A 235 3.41 -1.40 -16.29
CA ASP A 235 3.94 -2.28 -15.25
C ASP A 235 2.82 -2.75 -14.29
N THR A 236 1.87 -1.87 -13.95
CA THR A 236 0.69 -2.20 -13.13
C THR A 236 -0.23 -3.18 -13.84
N ALA A 237 -0.49 -2.99 -15.14
CA ALA A 237 -1.30 -3.91 -15.95
C ALA A 237 -0.65 -5.30 -16.08
N VAL A 238 0.68 -5.35 -16.28
CA VAL A 238 1.46 -6.60 -16.30
C VAL A 238 1.43 -7.29 -14.94
N GLY A 239 1.62 -6.54 -13.84
CA GLY A 239 1.54 -7.06 -12.48
C GLY A 239 0.16 -7.63 -12.14
N LEU A 240 -0.92 -6.94 -12.52
CA LEU A 240 -2.30 -7.40 -12.38
C LEU A 240 -2.53 -8.72 -13.14
N ARG A 241 -2.09 -8.84 -14.39
CA ARG A 241 -2.20 -10.09 -15.16
C ARG A 241 -1.38 -11.23 -14.58
N GLY A 242 -0.19 -10.95 -14.06
CA GLY A 242 0.63 -11.92 -13.33
C GLY A 242 -0.07 -12.46 -12.09
N ALA A 243 -0.67 -11.56 -11.30
CA ALA A 243 -1.48 -11.94 -10.13
C ALA A 243 -2.72 -12.77 -10.53
N ILE A 244 -3.48 -12.34 -11.55
CA ILE A 244 -4.63 -13.07 -12.11
C ILE A 244 -4.23 -14.51 -12.49
N ALA A 245 -3.11 -14.68 -13.21
CA ALA A 245 -2.64 -15.99 -13.65
C ALA A 245 -2.23 -16.88 -12.45
N SER A 246 -1.52 -16.32 -11.47
CA SER A 246 -1.07 -17.04 -10.27
C SER A 246 -2.25 -17.48 -9.39
N THR A 247 -3.21 -16.60 -9.12
CA THR A 247 -4.37 -16.92 -8.30
C THR A 247 -5.26 -17.94 -9.01
N ARG A 248 -5.53 -17.78 -10.32
CA ARG A 248 -6.30 -18.77 -11.09
C ARG A 248 -5.66 -20.16 -11.03
N ALA A 249 -4.35 -20.28 -11.23
CA ALA A 249 -3.65 -21.55 -11.15
C ALA A 249 -3.75 -22.17 -9.74
N THR A 250 -3.73 -21.33 -8.69
CA THR A 250 -3.87 -21.75 -7.29
C THR A 250 -5.29 -22.28 -7.02
N ASP A 251 -6.32 -21.56 -7.47
CA ASP A 251 -7.73 -21.97 -7.37
C ASP A 251 -7.99 -23.28 -8.12
N GLU A 252 -7.49 -23.40 -9.36
CA GLU A 252 -7.60 -24.62 -10.17
C GLU A 252 -6.93 -25.82 -9.50
N SER A 253 -5.74 -25.63 -8.91
CA SER A 253 -5.04 -26.69 -8.17
C SER A 253 -5.79 -27.11 -6.90
N SER A 254 -6.38 -26.16 -6.19
CA SER A 254 -7.16 -26.39 -4.97
C SER A 254 -8.47 -27.12 -5.30
N ALA A 255 -9.19 -26.68 -6.33
CA ALA A 255 -10.39 -27.33 -6.83
C ALA A 255 -10.10 -28.77 -7.35
N ALA A 256 -8.93 -29.01 -7.94
CA ALA A 256 -8.51 -30.34 -8.34
C ALA A 256 -8.24 -31.27 -7.14
N ALA A 257 -7.68 -30.75 -6.04
CA ALA A 257 -7.42 -31.52 -4.82
C ALA A 257 -8.71 -31.97 -4.09
N PHE A 258 -9.81 -31.24 -4.26
CA PHE A 258 -11.12 -31.59 -3.69
C PHE A 258 -11.97 -32.54 -4.55
N LYS A 259 -11.45 -33.08 -5.67
CA LYS A 259 -12.17 -34.11 -6.42
C LYS A 259 -12.28 -35.39 -5.57
N PRO A 260 -13.50 -35.92 -5.34
CA PRO A 260 -13.67 -37.11 -4.51
C PRO A 260 -12.97 -38.32 -5.14
N PRO A 261 -12.46 -39.27 -4.33
CA PRO A 261 -11.86 -40.49 -4.86
C PRO A 261 -12.88 -41.25 -5.71
N THR A 262 -12.48 -41.61 -6.93
CA THR A 262 -13.30 -42.42 -7.84
C THR A 262 -13.80 -43.67 -7.11
N SER A 263 -15.12 -43.83 -7.04
CA SER A 263 -15.78 -44.79 -6.17
C SER A 263 -15.29 -46.22 -6.42
N GLY A 264 -14.41 -46.69 -5.54
CA GLY A 264 -13.89 -48.07 -5.55
C GLY A 264 -15.04 -49.04 -5.27
N LYS A 265 -15.57 -49.66 -6.33
CA LYS A 265 -16.49 -50.80 -6.20
C LYS A 265 -15.80 -51.94 -5.46
N GLY A 266 -16.43 -52.43 -4.40
CA GLY A 266 -16.25 -53.81 -3.98
C GLY A 266 -15.94 -54.03 -2.50
N VAL A 267 -16.98 -54.07 -1.68
CA VAL A 267 -17.09 -55.11 -0.64
C VAL A 267 -18.50 -55.66 -0.71
N SER A 268 -18.65 -56.83 -1.32
CA SER A 268 -19.83 -57.67 -1.14
C SER A 268 -19.46 -58.72 -0.11
N THR A 269 -20.07 -58.67 1.07
CA THR A 269 -19.99 -59.76 2.06
C THR A 269 -21.21 -60.67 1.93
N VAL A 270 -20.96 -61.95 2.20
CA VAL A 270 -21.86 -63.10 2.02
C VAL A 270 -22.86 -63.20 3.17
#